data_AF-A0A951EVB7-F1
#
_entry.id   AF-A0A951EVB7-F1
#
_cell.length_a   1.000
_cell.length_b   1.000
_cell.length_c   1.000
_cell.angle_alpha   90.00
_cell.angle_beta   90.00
_cell.angle_gamma   90.00
#
_symmetry.space_group_name_H-M   'P 1'
#
loop_
_entity.id
_entity.type
_entity.pdbx_description
1 polymer ?
#
loop_
_entity_poly.entity_id
_entity_poly.type
_entity_poly.pdbx_seq_one_letter_code
_entity_poly.pdbx_strand_id
1 'polypeptide(L)'
;MKRILCGSVLAIACGAFMAEARITRIVIERRESPAYRGQLFGEIGRYEWLRGHAYGELDPKNPLNAIITDLEFAPRNARGMVEYSATFTLAKPVDLAKASGVFFYDVANRGRIPLAASSADARALADLFKRGYIVLSSGWQGDVIAREGIESIAVPVARNPDGSSVTGAVLVRLNDMPPNTHTLPLMRGLGGQFAAPSPANLDTAKAILTRRASEGSAVVPVRGADWAFADCSKVPFPGTPDPAKVCLKNGFDPAFLYELVYTAKDPQVLGIGYAATRDLNAFFRHAAHDDTGTANPIDQKISFAIARGSSQSGNFLRSFIHLGFNQDESGAIVWDGVNPNIAVRQLAMNFRFASVGGGAELYEPGSDGVLWWSDYKDEARRRPEGGLLDRCRVSGTCPKIFETFGSYEFWGLRASPDLVGTSADRDIPLPPNVRRYYFPGVTHGGGRGGFSATPPAAPGACELPANPNPSSDTMRALTVALVDWVVKNVAPPPSQYPRLDRG
;
A
#
# COMPACT_ATOMS: atom_id res chain seq x y z
N MET A 1 -39.71 4.51 -67.15
CA MET A 1 -38.36 3.97 -66.93
C MET A 1 -37.69 4.72 -65.79
N LYS A 2 -37.50 4.09 -64.63
CA LYS A 2 -36.39 4.33 -63.68
C LYS A 2 -36.55 3.30 -62.55
N ARG A 3 -35.60 2.37 -62.50
CA ARG A 3 -35.43 1.34 -61.46
C ARG A 3 -34.90 2.01 -60.19
N ILE A 4 -35.41 1.65 -59.02
CA ILE A 4 -34.76 1.92 -57.74
C ILE A 4 -34.48 0.56 -57.09
N LEU A 5 -33.18 0.29 -56.90
CA LEU A 5 -32.62 -0.92 -56.30
C LEU A 5 -32.78 -0.87 -54.77
N CYS A 6 -33.27 -1.95 -54.17
CA CYS A 6 -33.09 -2.23 -52.74
C CYS A 6 -31.63 -2.58 -52.47
N GLY A 7 -30.95 -1.78 -51.66
CA GLY A 7 -29.65 -2.11 -51.08
C GLY A 7 -29.82 -2.56 -49.64
N SER A 8 -29.65 -3.85 -49.38
CA SER A 8 -29.61 -4.43 -48.04
C SER A 8 -28.28 -4.07 -47.36
N VAL A 9 -28.32 -3.22 -46.33
CA VAL A 9 -27.16 -2.95 -45.47
C VAL A 9 -27.04 -4.10 -44.46
N LEU A 10 -26.02 -4.94 -44.65
CA LEU A 10 -25.63 -5.96 -43.70
C LEU A 10 -24.95 -5.27 -42.50
N ALA A 11 -25.66 -5.16 -41.38
CA ALA A 11 -25.07 -4.68 -40.13
C ALA A 11 -24.11 -5.74 -39.59
N ILE A 12 -22.82 -5.53 -39.80
CA ILE A 12 -21.76 -6.28 -39.13
C ILE A 12 -21.80 -5.87 -37.66
N ALA A 13 -22.37 -6.74 -36.81
CA ALA A 13 -22.21 -6.64 -35.37
C ALA A 13 -20.72 -6.91 -35.05
N CYS A 14 -19.93 -5.84 -34.97
CA CYS A 14 -18.67 -5.89 -34.24
C CYS A 14 -19.00 -6.19 -32.79
N GLY A 15 -18.89 -7.45 -32.38
CA GLY A 15 -18.74 -7.80 -30.98
C GLY A 15 -17.49 -7.07 -30.48
N ALA A 16 -17.70 -5.99 -29.73
CA ALA A 16 -16.66 -5.48 -28.87
C ALA A 16 -16.34 -6.62 -27.91
N PHE A 17 -15.18 -7.25 -28.09
CA PHE A 17 -14.57 -8.03 -27.03
C PHE A 17 -14.43 -7.04 -25.87
N MET A 18 -15.33 -7.10 -24.89
CA MET A 18 -15.05 -6.50 -23.59
C MET A 18 -13.82 -7.24 -23.09
N ALA A 19 -12.66 -6.59 -23.17
CA ALA A 19 -11.49 -7.06 -22.49
C ALA A 19 -11.81 -6.97 -20.99
N GLU A 20 -12.28 -8.07 -20.41
CA GLU A 20 -12.47 -8.20 -18.97
C GLU A 20 -11.06 -8.21 -18.36
N ALA A 21 -10.57 -7.03 -17.95
CA ALA A 21 -9.31 -6.95 -17.21
C ALA A 21 -9.55 -7.55 -15.83
N ARG A 22 -9.02 -8.75 -15.60
CA ARG A 22 -9.13 -9.49 -14.34
C ARG A 22 -7.96 -10.45 -14.16
N ILE A 23 -7.98 -11.22 -13.07
CA ILE A 23 -7.08 -12.36 -12.88
C ILE A 23 -7.30 -13.36 -14.02
N THR A 24 -6.28 -13.51 -14.88
CA THR A 24 -6.33 -14.42 -16.03
C THR A 24 -5.87 -15.82 -15.66
N ARG A 25 -5.00 -15.93 -14.65
CA ARG A 25 -4.48 -17.22 -14.19
C ARG A 25 -4.07 -17.19 -12.73
N ILE A 26 -4.42 -18.23 -11.99
CA ILE A 26 -3.84 -18.53 -10.68
C ILE A 26 -3.00 -19.81 -10.76
N VAL A 27 -1.89 -19.83 -10.03
CA VAL A 27 -1.05 -21.01 -9.87
C VAL A 27 -0.89 -21.24 -8.39
N ILE A 28 -1.35 -22.40 -7.91
CA ILE A 28 -1.07 -22.86 -6.55
C ILE A 28 0.20 -23.70 -6.60
N GLU A 29 1.28 -23.17 -6.04
CA GLU A 29 2.61 -23.78 -6.07
C GLU A 29 2.89 -24.60 -4.82
N ARG A 30 2.33 -24.17 -3.68
CA ARG A 30 2.52 -24.84 -2.39
C ARG A 30 1.20 -24.92 -1.64
N ARG A 31 1.01 -26.07 -0.99
CA ARG A 31 -0.13 -26.36 -0.11
C ARG A 31 0.40 -27.03 1.15
N GLU A 32 0.01 -26.54 2.31
CA GLU A 32 0.23 -27.21 3.60
C GLU A 32 -1.12 -27.56 4.22
N SER A 33 -1.40 -28.85 4.35
CA SER A 33 -2.67 -29.36 4.87
C SER A 33 -2.42 -30.62 5.74
N PRO A 34 -2.67 -30.56 7.06
CA PRO A 34 -3.05 -29.36 7.80
C PRO A 34 -1.86 -28.41 8.00
N ALA A 35 -2.15 -27.11 7.96
CA ALA A 35 -1.21 -26.07 8.33
C ALA A 35 -1.04 -25.94 9.85
N TYR A 36 -0.08 -25.11 10.30
CA TYR A 36 0.09 -24.71 11.70
C TYR A 36 0.27 -25.90 12.65
N ARG A 37 1.08 -26.88 12.24
CA ARG A 37 1.32 -28.16 12.96
C ARG A 37 0.03 -28.91 13.32
N GLY A 38 -1.03 -28.76 12.52
CA GLY A 38 -2.30 -29.45 12.76
C GLY A 38 -3.13 -28.89 13.92
N GLN A 39 -2.85 -27.66 14.37
CA GLN A 39 -3.63 -26.97 15.41
C GLN A 39 -5.13 -26.98 15.09
N LEU A 40 -5.95 -27.19 16.12
CA LEU A 40 -7.42 -27.15 16.05
C LEU A 40 -7.94 -25.77 16.48
N PHE A 41 -8.87 -25.22 15.71
CA PHE A 41 -9.49 -23.91 15.95
C PHE A 41 -10.95 -24.07 16.36
N GLY A 42 -11.17 -24.57 17.58
CA GLY A 42 -12.52 -24.85 18.08
C GLY A 42 -13.28 -25.82 17.17
N GLU A 43 -14.57 -25.57 16.96
CA GLU A 43 -15.45 -26.43 16.16
C GLU A 43 -15.18 -26.37 14.65
N ILE A 44 -14.49 -25.31 14.19
CA ILE A 44 -14.10 -25.11 12.78
C ILE A 44 -13.10 -26.19 12.32
N GLY A 45 -12.27 -26.70 13.24
CA GLY A 45 -11.29 -27.74 12.98
C GLY A 45 -9.95 -27.21 12.49
N ARG A 46 -9.33 -27.90 11.54
CA ARG A 46 -7.99 -27.59 11.01
C ARG A 46 -8.07 -26.65 9.82
N TYR A 47 -6.99 -25.90 9.61
CA TYR A 47 -6.80 -25.03 8.45
C TYR A 47 -5.73 -25.60 7.53
N GLU A 48 -5.78 -25.15 6.28
CA GLU A 48 -4.69 -25.28 5.31
C GLU A 48 -4.34 -23.91 4.75
N TRP A 49 -3.11 -23.77 4.23
CA TRP A 49 -2.75 -22.61 3.43
C TRP A 49 -2.30 -23.02 2.03
N LEU A 50 -2.57 -22.14 1.07
CA LEU A 50 -2.21 -22.22 -0.33
C LEU A 50 -1.35 -21.01 -0.68
N ARG A 51 -0.24 -21.23 -1.38
CA ARG A 51 0.64 -20.17 -1.89
C ARG A 51 0.91 -20.33 -3.36
N GLY A 52 1.05 -19.21 -4.05
CA GLY A 52 1.58 -19.18 -5.40
C GLY A 52 1.39 -17.82 -6.04
N HIS A 53 1.11 -17.80 -7.34
CA HIS A 53 1.05 -16.59 -8.13
C HIS A 53 -0.32 -16.40 -8.78
N ALA A 54 -0.79 -15.16 -8.79
CA ALA A 54 -1.87 -14.69 -9.62
C ALA A 54 -1.31 -13.80 -10.73
N TYR A 55 -1.79 -14.01 -11.95
CA TYR A 55 -1.45 -13.24 -13.15
C TYR A 55 -2.70 -12.49 -13.57
N GLY A 56 -2.54 -11.22 -13.91
CA GLY A 56 -3.65 -10.38 -14.32
C GLY A 56 -3.26 -9.41 -15.43
N GLU A 57 -4.29 -8.84 -16.02
CA GLU A 57 -4.20 -7.94 -17.15
C GLU A 57 -5.07 -6.71 -16.91
N LEU A 58 -4.56 -5.53 -17.26
CA LEU A 58 -5.26 -4.26 -17.11
C LEU A 58 -5.43 -3.59 -18.47
N ASP A 59 -6.65 -3.17 -18.80
CA ASP A 59 -6.88 -2.29 -19.95
C ASP A 59 -6.53 -0.85 -19.53
N PRO A 60 -5.50 -0.22 -20.12
CA PRO A 60 -5.14 1.17 -19.81
C PRO A 60 -6.23 2.18 -20.21
N LYS A 61 -7.21 1.79 -21.03
CA LYS A 61 -8.34 2.64 -21.43
C LYS A 61 -9.56 2.48 -20.52
N ASN A 62 -9.61 1.45 -19.68
CA ASN A 62 -10.70 1.29 -18.71
C ASN A 62 -10.61 2.45 -17.68
N PRO A 63 -11.68 3.25 -17.48
CA PRO A 63 -11.66 4.35 -16.51
C PRO A 63 -11.26 3.94 -15.08
N LEU A 64 -11.54 2.70 -14.68
CA LEU A 64 -11.16 2.17 -13.37
C LEU A 64 -9.64 1.92 -13.24
N ASN A 65 -8.94 1.77 -14.37
CA ASN A 65 -7.49 1.55 -14.43
C ASN A 65 -6.74 2.81 -14.86
N ALA A 66 -7.36 3.69 -15.66
CA ALA A 66 -6.76 4.91 -16.19
C ALA A 66 -6.34 5.92 -15.11
N ILE A 67 -6.80 5.75 -13.87
CA ILE A 67 -6.33 6.53 -12.71
C ILE A 67 -4.89 6.16 -12.31
N ILE A 68 -4.38 5.00 -12.73
CA ILE A 68 -3.03 4.54 -12.43
C ILE A 68 -2.04 5.38 -13.24
N THR A 69 -1.16 6.08 -12.52
CA THR A 69 -0.13 6.92 -13.14
C THR A 69 0.81 6.08 -13.99
N ASP A 70 1.06 6.54 -15.21
CA ASP A 70 1.96 5.94 -16.20
C ASP A 70 1.49 4.58 -16.77
N LEU A 71 0.25 4.14 -16.50
CA LEU A 71 -0.29 2.89 -17.06
C LEU A 71 -0.40 2.95 -18.59
N GLU A 72 -0.71 4.13 -19.15
CA GLU A 72 -0.78 4.36 -20.59
C GLU A 72 0.57 4.14 -21.30
N PHE A 73 1.68 4.31 -20.57
CA PHE A 73 3.06 4.12 -21.02
C PHE A 73 3.61 2.72 -20.72
N ALA A 74 2.83 1.86 -20.06
CA ALA A 74 3.26 0.50 -19.79
C ALA A 74 3.30 -0.34 -21.08
N PRO A 75 4.24 -1.29 -21.21
CA PRO A 75 4.24 -2.30 -22.26
C PRO A 75 2.93 -3.09 -22.26
N ARG A 76 2.46 -3.44 -23.46
CA ARG A 76 1.19 -4.14 -23.66
C ARG A 76 1.41 -5.45 -24.40
N ASN A 77 0.65 -6.47 -24.03
CA ASN A 77 0.64 -7.74 -24.74
C ASN A 77 -0.11 -7.63 -26.08
N ALA A 78 -0.20 -8.73 -26.84
CA ALA A 78 -0.89 -8.78 -28.13
C ALA A 78 -2.39 -8.43 -28.07
N ARG A 79 -3.03 -8.48 -26.89
CA ARG A 79 -4.42 -8.04 -26.68
C ARG A 79 -4.53 -6.54 -26.36
N GLY A 80 -3.41 -5.83 -26.22
CA GLY A 80 -3.38 -4.43 -25.81
C GLY A 80 -3.48 -4.23 -24.29
N MET A 81 -3.31 -5.29 -23.50
CA MET A 81 -3.43 -5.27 -22.04
C MET A 81 -2.06 -5.14 -21.37
N VAL A 82 -2.03 -4.51 -20.20
CA VAL A 82 -0.84 -4.40 -19.35
C VAL A 82 -0.81 -5.57 -18.38
N GLU A 83 0.26 -6.37 -18.40
CA GLU A 83 0.38 -7.58 -17.59
C GLU A 83 1.07 -7.31 -16.24
N TYR A 84 0.64 -8.04 -15.21
CA TYR A 84 1.31 -8.11 -13.92
C TYR A 84 1.27 -9.53 -13.34
N SER A 85 2.13 -9.80 -12.36
CA SER A 85 2.05 -11.01 -11.55
C SER A 85 2.27 -10.69 -10.07
N ALA A 86 1.39 -11.20 -9.21
CA ALA A 86 1.46 -11.00 -7.76
C ALA A 86 1.49 -12.35 -7.06
N THR A 87 2.31 -12.48 -6.03
CA THR A 87 2.21 -13.64 -5.13
C THR A 87 0.94 -13.54 -4.27
N PHE A 88 0.46 -14.67 -3.78
CA PHE A 88 -0.59 -14.71 -2.76
C PHE A 88 -0.40 -15.84 -1.76
N THR A 89 -0.93 -15.64 -0.55
CA THR A 89 -1.16 -16.67 0.47
C THR A 89 -2.64 -16.66 0.87
N LEU A 90 -3.31 -17.80 0.74
CA LEU A 90 -4.70 -18.01 1.16
C LEU A 90 -4.76 -19.06 2.27
N ALA A 91 -5.35 -18.73 3.42
CA ALA A 91 -5.65 -19.65 4.49
C ALA A 91 -7.16 -19.90 4.61
N LYS A 92 -7.55 -21.17 4.69
CA LYS A 92 -8.95 -21.60 4.73
C LYS A 92 -9.14 -22.85 5.61
N PRO A 93 -10.36 -23.11 6.13
CA PRO A 93 -10.68 -24.39 6.72
C PRO A 93 -10.41 -25.55 5.75
N VAL A 94 -9.91 -26.67 6.28
CA VAL A 94 -9.80 -27.93 5.51
C VAL A 94 -11.19 -28.39 5.09
N ASP A 95 -12.14 -28.34 6.03
CA ASP A 95 -13.57 -28.54 5.75
C ASP A 95 -14.24 -27.20 5.41
N LEU A 96 -14.40 -26.94 4.12
CA LEU A 96 -15.00 -25.70 3.62
C LEU A 96 -16.50 -25.55 3.97
N ALA A 97 -17.19 -26.61 4.40
CA ALA A 97 -18.56 -26.47 4.90
C ALA A 97 -18.62 -25.68 6.22
N LYS A 98 -17.49 -25.56 6.92
CA LYS A 98 -17.33 -24.79 8.17
C LYS A 98 -16.84 -23.36 7.95
N ALA A 99 -16.69 -22.92 6.70
CA ALA A 99 -16.42 -21.52 6.41
C ALA A 99 -17.65 -20.67 6.76
N SER A 100 -17.43 -19.54 7.41
CA SER A 100 -18.49 -18.67 7.92
C SER A 100 -19.16 -17.77 6.88
N GLY A 101 -18.64 -17.70 5.66
CA GLY A 101 -19.01 -16.67 4.69
C GLY A 101 -18.20 -15.38 4.77
N VAL A 102 -17.35 -15.21 5.79
CA VAL A 102 -16.53 -14.00 5.96
C VAL A 102 -15.10 -14.24 5.47
N PHE A 103 -14.68 -13.35 4.58
CA PHE A 103 -13.36 -13.30 3.97
C PHE A 103 -12.60 -12.07 4.46
N PHE A 104 -11.38 -12.26 4.93
CA PHE A 104 -10.47 -11.20 5.34
C PHE A 104 -9.35 -11.03 4.33
N TYR A 105 -9.16 -9.80 3.85
CA TYR A 105 -7.93 -9.41 3.18
C TYR A 105 -6.99 -8.73 4.18
N ASP A 106 -5.82 -9.31 4.41
CA ASP A 106 -4.78 -8.74 5.26
C ASP A 106 -3.69 -8.15 4.38
N VAL A 107 -3.63 -6.82 4.33
CA VAL A 107 -2.71 -6.10 3.44
C VAL A 107 -1.28 -6.27 3.95
N ALA A 108 -0.44 -6.93 3.15
CA ALA A 108 0.96 -7.19 3.47
C ALA A 108 1.74 -5.88 3.75
N ASN A 109 2.48 -5.80 4.86
CA ASN A 109 3.29 -4.61 5.15
C ASN A 109 4.70 -4.82 4.59
N ARG A 110 5.04 -4.13 3.49
CA ARG A 110 6.27 -4.38 2.72
C ARG A 110 6.43 -5.88 2.37
N GLY A 111 5.33 -6.49 1.96
CA GLY A 111 5.23 -7.92 1.66
C GLY A 111 5.25 -8.86 2.88
N ARG A 112 5.46 -8.36 4.10
CA ARG A 112 5.37 -9.20 5.31
C ARG A 112 3.91 -9.41 5.68
N ILE A 113 3.51 -10.66 5.84
CA ILE A 113 2.14 -11.02 6.21
C ILE A 113 2.15 -11.84 7.51
N PRO A 114 1.11 -11.71 8.36
CA PRO A 114 0.97 -12.56 9.55
C PRO A 114 0.88 -14.06 9.20
N LEU A 115 0.39 -14.38 7.99
CA LEU A 115 0.33 -15.73 7.41
C LEU A 115 1.72 -16.32 7.06
N ALA A 116 2.75 -15.48 6.93
CA ALA A 116 4.10 -15.84 6.50
C ALA A 116 5.12 -15.10 7.36
N ALA A 117 5.17 -15.49 8.64
CA ALA A 117 6.30 -15.20 9.48
C ALA A 117 6.55 -16.38 10.42
N SER A 118 7.09 -17.48 9.92
CA SER A 118 7.83 -18.47 10.73
C SER A 118 7.12 -19.17 11.89
N SER A 119 5.84 -18.96 12.16
CA SER A 119 5.17 -19.61 13.28
C SER A 119 4.49 -20.88 12.82
N ALA A 120 4.97 -21.98 13.36
CA ALA A 120 4.22 -23.21 13.54
C ALA A 120 2.83 -23.07 14.20
N ASP A 121 2.46 -21.87 14.65
CA ASP A 121 1.28 -21.55 15.45
C ASP A 121 0.58 -20.33 14.83
N ALA A 122 -0.74 -20.41 14.66
CA ALA A 122 -1.52 -19.38 14.00
C ALA A 122 -1.69 -18.08 14.82
N ARG A 123 -1.26 -18.02 16.09
CA ARG A 123 -1.44 -16.91 17.08
C ARG A 123 -2.21 -15.67 16.61
N ALA A 124 -1.63 -14.83 15.74
CA ALA A 124 -2.21 -13.57 15.26
C ALA A 124 -3.55 -13.72 14.49
N LEU A 125 -3.84 -14.93 13.98
CA LEU A 125 -5.03 -15.29 13.21
C LEU A 125 -5.93 -16.29 13.95
N ALA A 126 -5.51 -16.81 15.11
CA ALA A 126 -6.23 -17.85 15.83
C ALA A 126 -7.69 -17.45 16.14
N ASP A 127 -7.93 -16.18 16.47
CA ASP A 127 -9.29 -15.68 16.72
C ASP A 127 -10.14 -15.60 15.44
N LEU A 128 -9.54 -15.32 14.29
CA LEU A 128 -10.23 -15.36 13.00
C LEU A 128 -10.55 -16.81 12.61
N PHE A 129 -9.59 -17.72 12.80
CA PHE A 129 -9.75 -19.11 12.45
C PHE A 129 -10.80 -19.84 13.29
N LYS A 130 -10.87 -19.53 14.59
CA LYS A 130 -11.94 -20.01 15.49
C LYS A 130 -13.34 -19.58 15.06
N ARG A 131 -13.45 -18.59 14.18
CA ARG A 131 -14.72 -18.07 13.65
C ARG A 131 -15.01 -18.53 12.22
N GLY A 132 -14.17 -19.38 11.63
CA GLY A 132 -14.39 -19.89 10.28
C GLY A 132 -14.10 -18.86 9.19
N TYR A 133 -13.23 -17.87 9.46
CA TYR A 133 -12.86 -16.85 8.49
C TYR A 133 -11.79 -17.37 7.53
N ILE A 134 -11.97 -17.08 6.24
CA ILE A 134 -10.95 -17.28 5.22
C ILE A 134 -10.08 -16.03 5.18
N VAL A 135 -8.75 -16.17 5.07
CA VAL A 135 -7.82 -15.03 5.07
C VAL A 135 -6.93 -15.07 3.84
N LEU A 136 -6.90 -13.98 3.08
CA LEU A 136 -6.01 -13.78 1.93
C LEU A 136 -5.03 -12.65 2.21
N SER A 137 -3.80 -12.83 1.75
CA SER A 137 -2.85 -11.74 1.53
C SER A 137 -2.22 -11.90 0.15
N SER A 138 -1.77 -10.79 -0.44
CA SER A 138 -1.08 -10.81 -1.73
C SER A 138 -0.02 -9.73 -1.84
N GLY A 139 0.85 -9.90 -2.83
CA GLY A 139 1.80 -8.90 -3.23
C GLY A 139 1.09 -7.71 -3.88
N TRP A 140 1.49 -6.51 -3.49
CA TRP A 140 0.95 -5.26 -4.04
C TRP A 140 2.04 -4.18 -4.17
N GLN A 141 3.12 -4.27 -3.40
CA GLN A 141 4.22 -3.30 -3.44
C GLN A 141 5.28 -3.78 -4.44
N GLY A 142 5.53 -3.01 -5.50
CA GLY A 142 6.40 -3.41 -6.63
C GLY A 142 7.89 -3.09 -6.47
N ASP A 143 8.26 -2.34 -5.44
CA ASP A 143 9.64 -1.95 -5.12
C ASP A 143 10.23 -2.73 -3.92
N VAL A 144 9.54 -3.78 -3.43
CA VAL A 144 10.12 -4.75 -2.49
C VAL A 144 10.93 -5.81 -3.24
N ILE A 145 12.01 -6.26 -2.62
CA ILE A 145 12.81 -7.38 -3.14
C ILE A 145 12.04 -8.68 -2.93
N ALA A 146 11.66 -9.33 -4.02
CA ALA A 146 11.01 -10.64 -4.00
C ALA A 146 11.93 -11.70 -3.39
N ARG A 147 11.40 -12.47 -2.41
CA ARG A 147 12.06 -13.60 -1.77
C ARG A 147 11.05 -14.43 -0.97
N GLU A 148 11.44 -15.62 -0.55
CA GLU A 148 10.58 -16.47 0.28
C GLU A 148 10.09 -15.74 1.54
N GLY A 149 8.79 -15.87 1.83
CA GLY A 149 8.13 -15.21 2.97
C GLY A 149 7.77 -13.74 2.75
N ILE A 150 8.03 -13.18 1.57
CA ILE A 150 7.63 -11.81 1.19
C ILE A 150 6.63 -11.89 0.04
N GLU A 151 5.43 -11.37 0.28
CA GLU A 151 4.45 -11.16 -0.77
C GLU A 151 4.86 -9.98 -1.65
N SER A 152 5.00 -10.18 -2.96
CA SER A 152 5.52 -9.19 -3.91
C SER A 152 4.74 -9.21 -5.23
N ILE A 153 4.85 -8.12 -5.98
CA ILE A 153 4.25 -7.98 -7.30
C ILE A 153 5.32 -7.56 -8.30
N ALA A 154 5.31 -8.17 -9.48
CA ALA A 154 6.05 -7.70 -10.64
C ALA A 154 5.16 -6.75 -11.43
N VAL A 155 5.63 -5.51 -11.60
CA VAL A 155 4.95 -4.48 -12.39
C VAL A 155 5.85 -4.00 -13.53
N PRO A 156 5.28 -3.58 -14.66
CA PRO A 156 6.04 -3.05 -15.78
C PRO A 156 6.76 -1.74 -15.46
N VAL A 157 7.76 -1.45 -16.28
CA VAL A 157 8.44 -0.16 -16.39
C VAL A 157 7.82 0.63 -17.54
N ALA A 158 7.40 1.86 -17.28
CA ALA A 158 6.83 2.75 -18.28
C ALA A 158 7.87 3.22 -19.32
N ARG A 159 7.46 3.26 -20.60
CA ARG A 159 8.26 3.72 -21.75
C ARG A 159 7.42 4.65 -22.62
N ASN A 160 8.05 5.62 -23.26
CA ASN A 160 7.39 6.43 -24.27
C ASN A 160 6.96 5.55 -25.47
N PRO A 161 5.98 5.98 -26.29
CA PRO A 161 5.53 5.21 -27.45
C PRO A 161 6.64 4.86 -28.47
N ASP A 162 7.71 5.66 -28.53
CA ASP A 162 8.89 5.41 -29.37
C ASP A 162 9.93 4.47 -28.74
N GLY A 163 9.63 3.93 -27.55
CA GLY A 163 10.51 3.06 -26.77
C GLY A 163 11.53 3.78 -25.89
N SER A 164 11.62 5.12 -25.97
CA SER A 164 12.53 5.90 -25.14
C SER A 164 12.11 5.93 -23.66
N SER A 165 13.05 6.28 -22.78
CA SER A 165 12.81 6.38 -21.34
C SER A 165 11.79 7.47 -20.98
N VAL A 166 10.81 7.12 -20.15
CA VAL A 166 10.07 8.13 -19.38
C VAL A 166 11.02 8.70 -18.32
N THR A 167 11.08 10.02 -18.20
CA THR A 167 12.00 10.72 -17.28
C THR A 167 11.28 11.71 -16.39
N GLY A 168 11.94 12.15 -15.31
CA GLY A 168 11.39 13.11 -14.37
C GLY A 168 12.32 13.38 -13.19
N ALA A 169 12.12 14.51 -12.52
CA ALA A 169 12.94 14.91 -11.39
C ALA A 169 12.63 14.08 -10.13
N VAL A 170 13.68 13.72 -9.39
CA VAL A 170 13.57 13.04 -8.10
C VAL A 170 14.51 13.70 -7.08
N LEU A 171 14.11 13.67 -5.81
CA LEU A 171 14.91 14.11 -4.65
C LEU A 171 15.33 12.90 -3.81
N VAL A 172 16.62 12.72 -3.57
CA VAL A 172 17.15 11.77 -2.59
C VAL A 172 17.80 12.55 -1.45
N ARG A 173 17.51 12.12 -0.22
CA ARG A 173 18.09 12.70 1.00
C ARG A 173 19.05 11.69 1.60
N LEU A 174 20.22 12.16 1.99
CA LEU A 174 21.28 11.35 2.60
C LEU A 174 21.62 12.00 3.94
N ASN A 175 21.36 11.27 5.03
CA ASN A 175 21.54 11.70 6.41
C ASN A 175 22.05 10.52 7.26
N ASP A 176 22.40 10.81 8.51
CA ASP A 176 22.82 9.83 9.52
C ASP A 176 23.91 8.86 9.03
N MET A 177 24.77 9.34 8.12
CA MET A 177 25.87 8.54 7.58
C MET A 177 27.00 8.42 8.62
N PRO A 178 27.68 7.26 8.70
CA PRO A 178 28.84 7.12 9.56
C PRO A 178 29.98 8.09 9.19
N PRO A 179 30.85 8.47 10.15
CA PRO A 179 32.08 9.21 9.84
C PRO A 179 32.98 8.41 8.89
N ASN A 180 33.83 9.12 8.14
CA ASN A 180 34.74 8.55 7.13
C ASN A 180 34.03 7.85 5.96
N THR A 181 32.79 8.24 5.66
CA THR A 181 32.05 7.72 4.52
C THR A 181 32.39 8.53 3.26
N HIS A 182 32.83 7.86 2.20
CA HIS A 182 33.10 8.48 0.89
C HIS A 182 32.08 8.13 -0.18
N THR A 183 31.27 7.10 0.07
CA THR A 183 30.29 6.59 -0.88
C THR A 183 29.02 6.22 -0.14
N LEU A 184 27.88 6.65 -0.67
CA LEU A 184 26.57 6.30 -0.16
C LEU A 184 25.70 5.71 -1.27
N PRO A 185 24.91 4.67 -0.98
CA PRO A 185 23.87 4.20 -1.90
C PRO A 185 22.75 5.24 -2.01
N LEU A 186 22.17 5.35 -3.20
CA LEU A 186 20.97 6.13 -3.44
C LEU A 186 19.75 5.32 -2.98
N MET A 187 19.31 5.60 -1.76
CA MET A 187 18.17 4.94 -1.13
C MET A 187 17.05 5.93 -0.83
N ARG A 188 15.83 5.42 -0.67
CA ARG A 188 14.60 6.18 -0.36
C ARG A 188 13.70 5.39 0.59
N GLY A 189 12.68 6.09 1.09
CA GLY A 189 11.71 5.59 2.06
C GLY A 189 12.26 5.56 3.48
N LEU A 190 11.37 5.26 4.44
CA LEU A 190 11.68 5.23 5.87
C LEU A 190 12.95 4.40 6.16
N GLY A 191 14.00 5.06 6.66
CA GLY A 191 15.28 4.42 6.99
C GLY A 191 16.08 3.91 5.79
N GLY A 192 15.87 4.45 4.58
CA GLY A 192 16.66 4.10 3.38
C GLY A 192 16.45 2.66 2.93
N GLN A 193 15.22 2.14 3.03
CA GLN A 193 14.92 0.72 2.80
C GLN A 193 14.81 0.32 1.32
N PHE A 194 14.56 1.28 0.42
CA PHE A 194 14.29 1.01 -0.99
C PHE A 194 15.29 1.73 -1.88
N ALA A 195 15.64 1.12 -3.02
CA ALA A 195 16.52 1.76 -3.99
C ALA A 195 15.85 3.01 -4.59
N ALA A 196 16.62 4.07 -4.82
CA ALA A 196 16.13 5.23 -5.55
C ALA A 196 16.06 4.94 -7.06
N PRO A 197 15.19 5.65 -7.81
CA PRO A 197 15.15 5.55 -9.27
C PRO A 197 16.49 5.83 -9.93
N SER A 198 16.85 5.08 -10.96
CA SER A 198 18.14 5.25 -11.64
C SER A 198 18.22 6.62 -12.34
N PRO A 199 19.37 7.32 -12.27
CA PRO A 199 19.58 8.56 -12.99
C PRO A 199 19.55 8.34 -14.51
N ALA A 200 18.96 9.30 -15.23
CA ALA A 200 18.92 9.29 -16.69
C ALA A 200 20.31 9.51 -17.31
N ASN A 201 21.18 10.23 -16.60
CA ASN A 201 22.56 10.51 -16.98
C ASN A 201 23.44 10.62 -15.72
N LEU A 202 24.74 10.37 -15.85
CA LEU A 202 25.70 10.46 -14.73
C LEU A 202 26.46 11.81 -14.72
N ASP A 203 26.05 12.76 -15.55
CA ASP A 203 26.67 14.07 -15.66
C ASP A 203 26.21 14.96 -14.50
N THR A 204 27.11 15.25 -13.56
CA THR A 204 26.81 16.05 -12.37
C THR A 204 26.47 17.49 -12.69
N ALA A 205 26.74 18.00 -13.90
CA ALA A 205 26.27 19.31 -14.33
C ALA A 205 24.74 19.35 -14.57
N LYS A 206 24.08 18.18 -14.68
CA LYS A 206 22.63 18.03 -14.87
C LYS A 206 21.90 17.60 -13.60
N ALA A 207 22.58 17.64 -12.46
CA ALA A 207 22.05 17.29 -11.16
C ALA A 207 22.54 18.30 -10.11
N ILE A 208 21.84 18.37 -8.99
CA ILE A 208 22.13 19.34 -7.93
C ILE A 208 22.33 18.57 -6.64
N LEU A 209 23.52 18.69 -6.06
CA LEU A 209 23.82 18.22 -4.71
C LEU A 209 23.97 19.43 -3.80
N THR A 210 23.20 19.47 -2.72
CA THR A 210 23.33 20.48 -1.66
C THR A 210 23.56 19.82 -0.32
N ARG A 211 24.07 20.59 0.63
CA ARG A 211 24.18 20.19 2.05
C ARG A 211 23.66 21.29 2.97
N ARG A 212 23.15 20.92 4.14
CA ARG A 212 22.74 21.84 5.21
C ARG A 212 22.82 21.17 6.58
N ALA A 213 23.16 21.93 7.61
CA ALA A 213 23.37 21.41 8.97
C ALA A 213 22.06 21.09 9.68
N SER A 214 20.96 21.75 9.30
CA SER A 214 19.61 21.50 9.79
C SER A 214 18.59 21.93 8.75
N GLU A 215 17.31 21.61 8.98
CA GLU A 215 16.22 21.98 8.08
C GLU A 215 16.10 23.50 7.85
N GLY A 216 16.39 24.32 8.88
CA GLY A 216 16.32 25.78 8.80
C GLY A 216 17.65 26.45 8.42
N SER A 217 18.73 25.70 8.25
CA SER A 217 20.05 26.24 7.92
C SER A 217 20.16 26.60 6.44
N ALA A 218 21.13 27.46 6.11
CA ALA A 218 21.44 27.81 4.74
C ALA A 218 21.76 26.56 3.89
N VAL A 219 21.16 26.51 2.69
CA VAL A 219 21.43 25.48 1.69
C VAL A 219 22.76 25.81 1.02
N VAL A 220 23.74 24.92 1.16
CA VAL A 220 25.08 25.10 0.58
C VAL A 220 25.24 24.18 -0.64
N PRO A 221 25.44 24.72 -1.85
CA PRO A 221 25.67 23.88 -3.02
C PRO A 221 27.03 23.17 -2.94
N VAL A 222 27.06 21.90 -3.33
CA VAL A 222 28.28 21.13 -3.56
C VAL A 222 28.62 21.24 -5.04
N ARG A 223 29.85 21.65 -5.37
CA ARG A 223 30.26 21.83 -6.78
C ARG A 223 30.18 20.49 -7.51
N GLY A 224 29.67 20.49 -8.75
CA GLY A 224 29.56 19.28 -9.58
C GLY A 224 30.88 18.52 -9.79
N ALA A 225 32.02 19.22 -9.69
CA ALA A 225 33.35 18.61 -9.80
C ALA A 225 33.85 17.91 -8.52
N ASP A 226 33.13 18.05 -7.40
CA ASP A 226 33.51 17.49 -6.09
C ASP A 226 32.71 16.23 -5.73
N TRP A 227 31.79 15.79 -6.59
CA TRP A 227 31.02 14.55 -6.41
C TRP A 227 30.75 13.87 -7.75
N ALA A 228 30.37 12.60 -7.73
CA ALA A 228 30.04 11.81 -8.91
C ALA A 228 28.99 10.74 -8.60
N PHE A 229 28.22 10.31 -9.61
CA PHE A 229 27.46 9.07 -9.55
C PHE A 229 28.41 7.88 -9.71
N ALA A 230 29.02 7.45 -8.60
CA ALA A 230 30.13 6.52 -8.60
C ALA A 230 30.31 5.81 -7.24
N ASP A 231 31.11 4.75 -7.26
CA ASP A 231 31.60 4.03 -6.10
C ASP A 231 33.09 4.32 -5.87
N CYS A 232 33.43 4.92 -4.73
CA CYS A 232 34.81 5.21 -4.33
C CYS A 232 35.37 4.26 -3.27
N SER A 233 34.72 3.12 -3.02
CA SER A 233 35.18 2.13 -2.03
C SER A 233 36.48 1.43 -2.43
N LYS A 234 36.76 1.32 -3.74
CA LYS A 234 37.95 0.65 -4.28
C LYS A 234 38.88 1.57 -5.06
N VAL A 235 38.32 2.57 -5.73
CA VAL A 235 39.05 3.55 -6.55
C VAL A 235 38.82 4.92 -5.93
N PRO A 236 39.86 5.70 -5.60
CA PRO A 236 39.67 7.06 -5.10
C PRO A 236 38.85 7.92 -6.06
N PHE A 237 38.31 9.03 -5.56
CA PHE A 237 37.53 9.97 -6.37
C PHE A 237 38.23 10.27 -7.72
N PRO A 238 37.51 10.19 -8.88
CA PRO A 238 36.05 10.13 -9.02
C PRO A 238 35.40 8.74 -8.88
N GLY A 239 36.17 7.70 -8.56
CA GLY A 239 35.65 6.34 -8.36
C GLY A 239 35.26 5.63 -9.66
N THR A 240 34.58 4.49 -9.52
CA THR A 240 34.01 3.72 -10.64
C THR A 240 32.56 4.17 -10.85
N PRO A 241 32.14 4.59 -12.07
CA PRO A 241 30.76 5.00 -12.33
C PRO A 241 29.73 3.97 -11.87
N ASP A 242 28.75 4.41 -11.08
CA ASP A 242 27.71 3.58 -10.49
C ASP A 242 26.42 4.43 -10.33
N PRO A 243 25.37 4.17 -11.12
CA PRO A 243 24.12 4.94 -11.07
C PRO A 243 23.37 4.79 -9.74
N ALA A 244 23.69 3.79 -8.92
CA ALA A 244 23.03 3.52 -7.65
C ALA A 244 23.75 4.15 -6.45
N LYS A 245 24.82 4.91 -6.66
CA LYS A 245 25.64 5.48 -5.58
C LYS A 245 26.08 6.90 -5.87
N VAL A 246 26.45 7.61 -4.81
CA VAL A 246 27.11 8.91 -4.85
C VAL A 246 28.45 8.80 -4.17
N CYS A 247 29.50 9.20 -4.86
CA CYS A 247 30.82 9.40 -4.29
C CYS A 247 31.11 10.90 -4.10
N LEU A 248 31.66 11.26 -2.94
CA LEU A 248 32.02 12.64 -2.59
C LEU A 248 33.54 12.74 -2.34
N LYS A 249 34.21 13.66 -3.06
CA LYS A 249 35.68 13.77 -3.15
C LYS A 249 36.39 13.84 -1.81
N ASN A 250 35.84 14.62 -0.88
CA ASN A 250 36.39 14.82 0.46
C ASN A 250 35.60 14.07 1.55
N GLY A 251 34.77 13.10 1.16
CA GLY A 251 33.88 12.39 2.08
C GLY A 251 32.65 13.19 2.47
N PHE A 252 31.66 12.46 3.00
CA PHE A 252 30.47 13.02 3.62
C PHE A 252 30.79 13.45 5.05
N ASP A 253 30.30 14.63 5.42
CA ASP A 253 30.39 15.16 6.77
C ASP A 253 29.10 14.82 7.53
N PRO A 254 29.17 13.98 8.60
CA PRO A 254 28.00 13.57 9.37
C PRO A 254 27.25 14.72 10.06
N ALA A 255 27.85 15.92 10.15
CA ALA A 255 27.17 17.11 10.67
C ALA A 255 26.16 17.71 9.67
N PHE A 256 26.09 17.20 8.44
CA PHE A 256 25.21 17.70 7.39
C PHE A 256 24.24 16.62 6.89
N LEU A 257 23.05 17.08 6.53
CA LEU A 257 22.17 16.35 5.61
C LEU A 257 22.50 16.79 4.18
N TYR A 258 22.50 15.85 3.24
CA TYR A 258 22.72 16.09 1.83
C TYR A 258 21.45 15.82 1.03
N GLU A 259 21.21 16.64 0.02
CA GLU A 259 20.03 16.55 -0.85
C GLU A 259 20.47 16.52 -2.30
N LEU A 260 20.09 15.46 -3.00
CA LEU A 260 20.40 15.24 -4.40
C LEU A 260 19.12 15.33 -5.22
N VAL A 261 19.06 16.31 -6.12
CA VAL A 261 18.02 16.42 -7.13
C VAL A 261 18.61 16.05 -8.49
N TYR A 262 17.99 15.08 -9.16
CA TYR A 262 18.43 14.62 -10.48
C TYR A 262 17.24 14.17 -11.33
N THR A 263 17.47 14.09 -12.65
CA THR A 263 16.49 13.49 -13.57
C THR A 263 16.67 11.97 -13.55
N ALA A 264 15.66 11.26 -13.07
CA ALA A 264 15.58 9.80 -13.15
C ALA A 264 14.95 9.34 -14.47
N LYS A 265 15.07 8.04 -14.75
CA LYS A 265 14.43 7.37 -15.88
C LYS A 265 13.74 6.08 -15.47
N ASP A 266 12.86 5.60 -16.33
CA ASP A 266 12.30 4.25 -16.31
C ASP A 266 11.48 3.96 -15.03
N PRO A 267 10.42 4.75 -14.74
CA PRO A 267 9.59 4.54 -13.56
C PRO A 267 8.81 3.22 -13.67
N GLN A 268 8.74 2.49 -12.56
CA GLN A 268 7.79 1.38 -12.42
C GLN A 268 6.36 1.92 -12.26
N VAL A 269 5.39 1.22 -12.83
CA VAL A 269 3.95 1.56 -12.72
C VAL A 269 3.39 0.98 -11.41
N LEU A 270 3.80 1.55 -10.28
CA LEU A 270 3.54 0.99 -8.95
C LEU A 270 2.04 0.99 -8.56
N GLY A 271 1.24 1.90 -9.13
CA GLY A 271 -0.21 1.96 -8.87
C GLY A 271 -0.98 0.69 -9.29
N ILE A 272 -0.38 -0.17 -10.12
CA ILE A 272 -0.91 -1.50 -10.47
C ILE A 272 -1.16 -2.36 -9.23
N GLY A 273 -0.41 -2.15 -8.13
CA GLY A 273 -0.65 -2.84 -6.86
C GLY A 273 -2.08 -2.69 -6.33
N TYR A 274 -2.74 -1.55 -6.58
CA TYR A 274 -4.13 -1.35 -6.19
C TYR A 274 -5.09 -2.17 -7.05
N ALA A 275 -4.93 -2.15 -8.38
CA ALA A 275 -5.74 -2.95 -9.30
C ALA A 275 -5.54 -4.46 -9.08
N ALA A 276 -4.30 -4.91 -8.93
CA ALA A 276 -3.99 -6.30 -8.63
C ALA A 276 -4.67 -6.79 -7.35
N THR A 277 -4.73 -5.94 -6.33
CA THR A 277 -5.45 -6.24 -5.08
C THR A 277 -6.96 -6.32 -5.31
N ARG A 278 -7.55 -5.34 -6.02
CA ARG A 278 -8.98 -5.34 -6.40
C ARG A 278 -9.35 -6.62 -7.14
N ASP A 279 -8.62 -6.94 -8.21
CA ASP A 279 -8.92 -8.06 -9.10
C ASP A 279 -8.79 -9.40 -8.39
N LEU A 280 -7.75 -9.57 -7.55
CA LEU A 280 -7.54 -10.81 -6.82
C LEU A 280 -8.62 -11.05 -5.76
N ASN A 281 -9.03 -9.99 -5.05
CA ASN A 281 -10.12 -10.07 -4.08
C ASN A 281 -11.45 -10.37 -4.77
N ALA A 282 -11.73 -9.72 -5.91
CA ALA A 282 -12.91 -9.99 -6.72
C ALA A 282 -12.93 -11.43 -7.26
N PHE A 283 -11.79 -11.93 -7.78
CA PHE A 283 -11.64 -13.30 -8.26
C PHE A 283 -11.97 -14.32 -7.16
N PHE A 284 -11.29 -14.23 -6.01
CA PHE A 284 -11.50 -15.19 -4.93
C PHE A 284 -12.90 -15.10 -4.32
N ARG A 285 -13.54 -13.93 -4.38
CA ARG A 285 -14.90 -13.72 -3.89
C ARG A 285 -15.97 -14.25 -4.84
N HIS A 286 -15.78 -14.13 -6.16
CA HIS A 286 -16.87 -14.28 -7.13
C HIS A 286 -16.64 -15.30 -8.25
N ALA A 287 -15.40 -15.55 -8.66
CA ALA A 287 -15.12 -16.39 -9.82
C ALA A 287 -15.08 -17.88 -9.46
N ALA A 288 -15.63 -18.73 -10.33
CA ALA A 288 -15.56 -20.18 -10.18
C ALA A 288 -14.22 -20.77 -10.63
N HIS A 289 -13.60 -20.19 -11.66
CA HIS A 289 -12.30 -20.58 -12.19
C HIS A 289 -11.63 -19.40 -12.89
N ASP A 290 -10.32 -19.50 -13.14
CA ASP A 290 -9.58 -18.56 -14.00
C ASP A 290 -9.80 -18.85 -15.50
N ASP A 291 -9.21 -18.04 -16.38
CA ASP A 291 -9.39 -18.18 -17.83
C ASP A 291 -8.72 -19.45 -18.40
N THR A 292 -7.85 -20.10 -17.62
CA THR A 292 -7.22 -21.39 -17.96
C THR A 292 -7.98 -22.59 -17.42
N GLY A 293 -9.08 -22.37 -16.69
CA GLY A 293 -9.92 -23.40 -16.08
C GLY A 293 -9.45 -23.87 -14.70
N THR A 294 -8.48 -23.20 -14.07
CA THR A 294 -8.08 -23.53 -12.69
C THR A 294 -9.19 -23.09 -11.74
N ALA A 295 -9.78 -24.04 -11.02
CA ALA A 295 -10.86 -23.77 -10.07
C ALA A 295 -10.42 -22.84 -8.94
N ASN A 296 -11.31 -21.92 -8.55
CA ASN A 296 -11.16 -21.12 -7.35
C ASN A 296 -11.31 -22.02 -6.10
N PRO A 297 -10.28 -22.12 -5.22
CA PRO A 297 -10.30 -23.01 -4.06
C PRO A 297 -11.33 -22.64 -2.97
N ILE A 298 -12.01 -21.50 -3.10
CA ILE A 298 -13.03 -21.01 -2.17
C ILE A 298 -14.30 -20.54 -2.90
N ASP A 299 -14.54 -21.03 -4.12
CA ASP A 299 -15.72 -20.68 -4.91
C ASP A 299 -17.03 -20.81 -4.11
N GLN A 300 -17.91 -19.82 -4.27
CA GLN A 300 -19.22 -19.72 -3.59
C GLN A 300 -19.17 -19.81 -2.05
N LYS A 301 -18.01 -19.55 -1.42
CA LYS A 301 -17.88 -19.55 0.06
C LYS A 301 -17.92 -18.18 0.69
N ILE A 302 -17.91 -17.10 -0.09
CA ILE A 302 -17.77 -15.74 0.44
C ILE A 302 -19.08 -14.96 0.26
N SER A 303 -19.63 -14.48 1.37
CA SER A 303 -20.76 -13.55 1.40
C SER A 303 -20.30 -12.12 1.70
N PHE A 304 -19.33 -11.98 2.60
CA PHE A 304 -18.82 -10.69 3.07
C PHE A 304 -17.30 -10.66 3.03
N ALA A 305 -16.74 -9.53 2.57
CA ALA A 305 -15.31 -9.30 2.48
C ALA A 305 -14.90 -8.10 3.33
N ILE A 306 -13.87 -8.26 4.16
CA ILE A 306 -13.35 -7.23 5.05
C ILE A 306 -11.85 -7.08 4.85
N ALA A 307 -11.36 -5.86 4.67
CA ALA A 307 -9.92 -5.62 4.62
C ALA A 307 -9.39 -4.98 5.89
N ARG A 308 -8.18 -5.35 6.27
CA ARG A 308 -7.45 -4.71 7.36
C ARG A 308 -5.98 -4.50 7.00
N GLY A 309 -5.38 -3.52 7.62
CA GLY A 309 -3.99 -3.19 7.40
C GLY A 309 -3.49 -2.24 8.48
N SER A 310 -2.24 -2.42 8.91
CA SER A 310 -1.60 -1.57 9.91
C SER A 310 -0.45 -0.77 9.31
N SER A 311 -0.35 0.52 9.68
CA SER A 311 0.73 1.43 9.27
C SER A 311 0.70 1.66 7.75
N GLN A 312 1.79 1.37 7.03
CA GLN A 312 1.83 1.46 5.55
C GLN A 312 0.64 0.73 4.89
N SER A 313 0.30 -0.46 5.39
CA SER A 313 -0.85 -1.25 4.93
C SER A 313 -2.20 -0.59 5.21
N GLY A 314 -2.32 0.21 6.28
CA GLY A 314 -3.52 0.99 6.53
C GLY A 314 -3.60 2.23 5.61
N ASN A 315 -2.46 2.87 5.32
CA ASN A 315 -2.39 3.95 4.33
C ASN A 315 -2.75 3.44 2.93
N PHE A 316 -2.38 2.19 2.60
CA PHE A 316 -2.81 1.50 1.38
C PHE A 316 -4.34 1.45 1.30
N LEU A 317 -5.04 1.05 2.37
CA LEU A 317 -6.50 0.98 2.40
C LEU A 317 -7.16 2.35 2.21
N ARG A 318 -6.61 3.40 2.82
CA ARG A 318 -7.08 4.77 2.64
C ARG A 318 -6.97 5.22 1.18
N SER A 319 -5.81 4.97 0.56
CA SER A 319 -5.60 5.27 -0.86
C SER A 319 -6.47 4.41 -1.78
N PHE A 320 -6.63 3.12 -1.47
CA PHE A 320 -7.43 2.19 -2.26
C PHE A 320 -8.89 2.68 -2.36
N ILE A 321 -9.49 3.08 -1.23
CA ILE A 321 -10.84 3.65 -1.21
C ILE A 321 -10.87 5.00 -1.93
N HIS A 322 -9.94 5.90 -1.63
CA HIS A 322 -9.89 7.23 -2.23
C HIS A 322 -9.75 7.19 -3.75
N LEU A 323 -8.91 6.30 -4.28
CA LEU A 323 -8.70 6.12 -5.71
C LEU A 323 -9.81 5.29 -6.39
N GLY A 324 -10.81 4.81 -5.64
CA GLY A 324 -11.99 4.15 -6.20
C GLY A 324 -11.83 2.64 -6.46
N PHE A 325 -10.75 2.02 -6.00
CA PHE A 325 -10.51 0.59 -6.22
C PHE A 325 -11.44 -0.35 -5.45
N ASN A 326 -12.30 0.18 -4.56
CA ASN A 326 -13.35 -0.64 -3.91
C ASN A 326 -14.53 -0.98 -4.83
N GLN A 327 -14.47 -0.56 -6.10
CA GLN A 327 -15.32 -1.03 -7.19
C GLN A 327 -14.50 -1.95 -8.09
N ASP A 328 -14.95 -3.17 -8.34
CA ASP A 328 -14.36 -4.07 -9.34
C ASP A 328 -14.80 -3.71 -10.78
N GLU A 329 -14.22 -4.36 -11.78
CA GLU A 329 -14.54 -4.05 -13.18
C GLU A 329 -15.96 -4.44 -13.62
N SER A 330 -16.66 -5.26 -12.82
CA SER A 330 -18.09 -5.55 -13.00
C SER A 330 -19.01 -4.53 -12.30
N GLY A 331 -18.42 -3.61 -11.54
CA GLY A 331 -19.11 -2.60 -10.75
C GLY A 331 -19.47 -3.05 -9.33
N ALA A 332 -19.09 -4.26 -8.91
CA ALA A 332 -19.39 -4.77 -7.58
C ALA A 332 -18.43 -4.22 -6.52
N ILE A 333 -18.87 -4.28 -5.25
CA ILE A 333 -18.06 -3.88 -4.10
C ILE A 333 -16.98 -4.93 -3.82
N VAL A 334 -15.73 -4.49 -3.65
CA VAL A 334 -14.62 -5.39 -3.31
C VAL A 334 -14.67 -5.76 -1.82
N TRP A 335 -14.71 -4.77 -0.94
CA TRP A 335 -14.80 -4.95 0.52
C TRP A 335 -16.02 -4.25 1.10
N ASP A 336 -16.78 -4.97 1.91
CA ASP A 336 -17.95 -4.47 2.65
C ASP A 336 -17.53 -3.76 3.95
N GLY A 337 -16.37 -4.11 4.49
CA GLY A 337 -15.78 -3.49 5.68
C GLY A 337 -14.29 -3.24 5.54
N VAL A 338 -13.78 -2.16 6.13
CA VAL A 338 -12.35 -1.86 6.10
C VAL A 338 -11.87 -1.30 7.45
N ASN A 339 -10.71 -1.76 7.91
CA ASN A 339 -10.01 -1.18 9.06
C ASN A 339 -8.60 -0.71 8.70
N PRO A 340 -8.42 0.58 8.31
CA PRO A 340 -7.11 1.22 8.31
C PRO A 340 -6.66 1.49 9.75
N ASN A 341 -5.75 0.65 10.24
CA ASN A 341 -5.15 0.78 11.56
C ASN A 341 -3.85 1.58 11.51
N ILE A 342 -3.65 2.47 12.50
CA ILE A 342 -2.48 3.33 12.69
C ILE A 342 -2.04 4.04 11.39
N ALA A 343 -3.05 4.49 10.63
CA ALA A 343 -2.91 5.01 9.29
C ALA A 343 -3.67 6.32 9.13
N VAL A 344 -2.92 7.38 8.89
CA VAL A 344 -3.38 8.78 8.90
C VAL A 344 -2.87 9.54 7.67
N ARG A 345 -2.50 8.80 6.63
CA ARG A 345 -1.90 9.34 5.40
C ARG A 345 -2.43 8.57 4.20
N GLN A 346 -2.33 9.17 3.02
CA GLN A 346 -2.36 8.43 1.78
C GLN A 346 -1.04 7.65 1.63
N LEU A 347 -1.11 6.45 1.07
CA LEU A 347 0.07 5.79 0.56
C LEU A 347 0.42 6.37 -0.82
N ALA A 348 1.60 6.98 -0.90
CA ALA A 348 2.08 7.67 -2.07
C ALA A 348 2.72 6.66 -3.06
N MET A 349 1.86 5.84 -3.68
CA MET A 349 2.28 4.82 -4.65
C MET A 349 1.83 5.15 -6.08
N ASN A 350 0.78 5.97 -6.23
CA ASN A 350 0.19 6.29 -7.53
C ASN A 350 0.67 7.65 -8.07
N PHE A 351 1.97 7.79 -8.25
CA PHE A 351 2.58 8.92 -8.96
C PHE A 351 3.93 8.50 -9.56
N ARG A 352 4.40 9.25 -10.56
CA ARG A 352 5.65 8.95 -11.26
C ARG A 352 6.86 9.00 -10.33
N PHE A 353 7.73 7.99 -10.40
CA PHE A 353 8.88 7.81 -9.49
C PHE A 353 8.51 7.77 -8.00
N ALA A 354 7.34 7.22 -7.71
CA ALA A 354 6.89 6.97 -6.35
C ALA A 354 7.91 6.15 -5.54
N SER A 355 7.90 6.37 -4.23
CA SER A 355 8.64 5.58 -3.25
C SER A 355 7.64 5.08 -2.22
N VAL A 356 7.49 3.77 -2.12
CA VAL A 356 6.40 3.19 -1.32
C VAL A 356 6.85 3.06 0.13
N GLY A 357 6.58 4.09 0.92
CA GLY A 357 6.92 4.12 2.34
C GLY A 357 6.90 5.53 2.92
N GLY A 358 7.54 5.67 4.08
CA GLY A 358 7.78 6.95 4.72
C GLY A 358 7.11 7.11 6.08
N GLY A 359 7.72 7.96 6.91
CA GLY A 359 7.34 8.30 8.28
C GLY A 359 6.77 9.72 8.41
N ALA A 360 6.29 10.33 7.33
CA ALA A 360 5.83 11.72 7.32
C ALA A 360 6.97 12.70 7.59
N GLU A 361 8.17 12.35 7.13
CA GLU A 361 9.32 13.24 7.16
C GLU A 361 9.12 14.40 6.18
N LEU A 362 10.02 15.37 6.21
CA LEU A 362 9.96 16.49 5.28
C LEU A 362 10.15 15.97 3.83
N TYR A 363 9.30 16.46 2.94
CA TYR A 363 9.23 16.09 1.51
C TYR A 363 8.79 14.66 1.22
N GLU A 364 8.37 13.89 2.22
CA GLU A 364 7.72 12.61 1.97
C GLU A 364 6.23 12.80 1.65
N PRO A 365 5.79 12.36 0.46
CA PRO A 365 4.40 12.52 0.06
C PRO A 365 3.47 11.63 0.88
N GLY A 366 2.19 12.01 0.92
CA GLY A 366 1.11 11.21 1.51
C GLY A 366 0.27 11.98 2.53
N SER A 367 0.78 13.05 3.10
CA SER A 367 0.02 13.98 3.97
C SER A 367 -0.47 15.22 3.23
N ASP A 368 -0.10 15.35 1.96
CA ASP A 368 -0.43 16.51 1.15
C ASP A 368 -1.82 16.39 0.55
N GLY A 369 -2.30 15.16 0.30
CA GLY A 369 -3.55 14.82 -0.40
C GLY A 369 -4.83 15.05 0.41
N VAL A 370 -5.93 14.45 -0.06
CA VAL A 370 -7.18 14.30 0.71
C VAL A 370 -6.94 13.29 1.83
N LEU A 371 -7.32 13.65 3.07
CA LEU A 371 -7.11 12.84 4.27
C LEU A 371 -8.40 12.58 5.07
N TRP A 372 -9.52 13.14 4.63
CA TRP A 372 -10.75 13.19 5.42
C TRP A 372 -11.78 12.20 4.88
N TRP A 373 -12.47 11.48 5.77
CA TRP A 373 -13.58 10.62 5.34
C TRP A 373 -14.80 11.41 4.86
N SER A 374 -14.98 12.61 5.39
CA SER A 374 -15.98 13.58 4.93
C SER A 374 -15.35 14.58 3.98
N ASP A 375 -16.21 15.34 3.32
CA ASP A 375 -15.81 16.38 2.39
C ASP A 375 -15.24 17.54 3.19
N TYR A 376 -14.06 17.99 2.79
CA TYR A 376 -13.41 19.14 3.41
C TYR A 376 -12.72 19.98 2.35
N LYS A 377 -12.95 21.30 2.44
CA LYS A 377 -12.30 22.30 1.60
C LYS A 377 -11.00 22.77 2.25
N ASP A 378 -9.86 22.35 1.70
CA ASP A 378 -8.54 22.73 2.19
C ASP A 378 -8.13 24.11 1.63
N GLU A 379 -8.63 25.16 2.30
CA GLU A 379 -8.38 26.56 1.92
C GLU A 379 -6.91 26.95 2.07
N ALA A 380 -6.22 26.44 3.11
CA ALA A 380 -4.81 26.70 3.34
C ALA A 380 -3.94 26.26 2.14
N ARG A 381 -4.31 25.16 1.49
CA ARG A 381 -3.63 24.65 0.29
C ARG A 381 -4.34 25.02 -1.02
N ARG A 382 -5.39 25.85 -0.98
CA ARG A 382 -6.21 26.28 -2.13
C ARG A 382 -6.73 25.10 -2.97
N ARG A 383 -7.26 24.07 -2.29
CA ARG A 383 -7.80 22.89 -2.97
C ARG A 383 -9.33 22.90 -3.00
N PRO A 384 -9.93 22.25 -4.01
CA PRO A 384 -11.36 22.02 -3.99
C PRO A 384 -11.73 21.16 -2.78
N GLU A 385 -13.01 21.23 -2.42
CA GLU A 385 -13.61 20.30 -1.48
C GLU A 385 -13.51 18.87 -1.99
N GLY A 386 -13.20 17.93 -1.10
CA GLY A 386 -13.18 16.51 -1.42
C GLY A 386 -12.98 15.64 -0.19
N GLY A 387 -13.32 14.36 -0.35
CA GLY A 387 -13.25 13.34 0.69
C GLY A 387 -12.72 12.02 0.16
N LEU A 388 -12.20 11.19 1.06
CA LEU A 388 -11.72 9.83 0.75
C LEU A 388 -12.84 8.95 0.18
N LEU A 389 -14.11 9.31 0.39
CA LEU A 389 -15.27 8.53 -0.03
C LEU A 389 -15.88 8.98 -1.37
N ASP A 390 -15.37 10.03 -2.01
CA ASP A 390 -16.01 10.63 -3.19
C ASP A 390 -16.29 9.60 -4.30
N ARG A 391 -15.27 8.82 -4.66
CA ARG A 391 -15.38 7.80 -5.72
C ARG A 391 -16.30 6.66 -5.31
N CYS A 392 -16.19 6.16 -4.08
CA CYS A 392 -17.03 5.06 -3.63
C CYS A 392 -18.51 5.44 -3.48
N ARG A 393 -18.82 6.72 -3.23
CA ARG A 393 -20.20 7.22 -3.17
C ARG A 393 -20.83 7.23 -4.56
N VAL A 394 -20.06 7.62 -5.59
CA VAL A 394 -20.52 7.60 -6.98
C VAL A 394 -20.76 6.16 -7.45
N SER A 395 -19.88 5.23 -7.13
CA SER A 395 -20.03 3.82 -7.52
C SER A 395 -20.99 3.01 -6.64
N GLY A 396 -21.44 3.55 -5.51
CA GLY A 396 -22.24 2.81 -4.53
C GLY A 396 -21.45 1.71 -3.79
N THR A 397 -20.13 1.81 -3.76
CA THR A 397 -19.23 0.79 -3.18
C THR A 397 -18.51 1.26 -1.91
N CYS A 398 -19.08 2.19 -1.15
CA CYS A 398 -18.45 2.62 0.12
C CYS A 398 -18.54 1.54 1.21
N PRO A 399 -17.42 1.15 1.84
CA PRO A 399 -17.44 0.16 2.92
C PRO A 399 -17.91 0.76 4.24
N LYS A 400 -18.21 -0.11 5.21
CA LYS A 400 -18.23 0.24 6.64
C LYS A 400 -16.79 0.35 7.16
N ILE A 401 -16.45 1.47 7.77
CA ILE A 401 -15.05 1.79 8.08
C ILE A 401 -14.87 1.93 9.58
N PHE A 402 -13.90 1.19 10.11
CA PHE A 402 -13.30 1.48 11.41
C PHE A 402 -11.94 2.11 11.19
N GLU A 403 -11.76 3.35 11.56
CA GLU A 403 -10.43 3.96 11.63
C GLU A 403 -9.92 3.84 13.07
N THR A 404 -8.78 3.17 13.22
CA THR A 404 -8.17 2.92 14.53
C THR A 404 -6.76 3.48 14.55
N PHE A 405 -6.38 4.19 15.60
CA PHE A 405 -5.04 4.79 15.67
C PHE A 405 -4.66 5.12 17.12
N GLY A 406 -3.36 5.28 17.36
CA GLY A 406 -2.77 5.59 18.64
C GLY A 406 -2.24 7.01 18.76
N SER A 407 -1.59 7.29 19.90
CA SER A 407 -0.99 8.61 20.17
C SER A 407 0.19 8.93 19.29
N TYR A 408 1.00 7.93 18.93
CA TYR A 408 2.13 8.14 18.05
C TYR A 408 1.72 8.74 16.70
N GLU A 409 0.51 8.46 16.20
CA GLU A 409 0.09 8.92 14.89
C GLU A 409 -0.07 10.45 14.86
N PHE A 410 -0.45 11.06 15.98
CA PHE A 410 -0.43 12.51 16.13
C PHE A 410 0.99 13.07 16.13
N TRP A 411 1.86 12.53 16.98
CA TRP A 411 3.20 13.07 17.22
C TRP A 411 4.18 12.79 16.10
N GLY A 412 4.13 11.57 15.55
CA GLY A 412 5.08 11.07 14.57
C GLY A 412 4.56 11.08 13.13
N LEU A 413 3.25 11.02 12.89
CA LEU A 413 2.68 10.87 11.54
C LEU A 413 1.74 12.00 11.09
N ARG A 414 1.68 13.10 11.86
CA ARG A 414 0.87 14.30 11.54
C ARG A 414 -0.61 13.98 11.37
N ALA A 415 -1.21 13.24 12.31
CA ALA A 415 -2.63 12.85 12.23
C ALA A 415 -3.65 13.98 12.43
N SER A 416 -3.28 15.09 13.09
CA SER A 416 -4.26 16.13 13.46
C SER A 416 -5.06 16.68 12.27
N PRO A 417 -4.45 16.98 11.10
CA PRO A 417 -5.19 17.39 9.92
C PRO A 417 -6.33 16.44 9.52
N ASP A 418 -6.21 15.12 9.70
CA ASP A 418 -7.26 14.13 9.38
C ASP A 418 -8.53 14.30 10.22
N LEU A 419 -8.44 15.02 11.34
CA LEU A 419 -9.53 15.26 12.29
C LEU A 419 -10.10 16.67 12.15
N VAL A 420 -9.24 17.68 11.97
CA VAL A 420 -9.63 19.10 12.10
C VAL A 420 -9.30 19.94 10.87
N GLY A 421 -8.80 19.31 9.82
CA GLY A 421 -8.37 20.00 8.61
C GLY A 421 -7.08 20.79 8.80
N THR A 422 -6.68 21.48 7.75
CA THR A 422 -5.51 22.36 7.72
C THR A 422 -5.72 23.69 8.45
N SER A 423 -6.97 24.13 8.63
CA SER A 423 -7.31 25.31 9.43
C SER A 423 -7.26 25.05 10.93
N ALA A 424 -7.49 23.80 11.35
CA ALA A 424 -7.52 23.38 12.75
C ALA A 424 -8.48 24.19 13.64
N ASP A 425 -9.58 24.67 13.07
CA ASP A 425 -10.57 25.54 13.72
C ASP A 425 -11.86 24.80 14.14
N ARG A 426 -12.09 23.59 13.62
CA ARG A 426 -13.28 22.77 13.90
C ARG A 426 -13.02 21.29 13.70
N ASP A 427 -13.80 20.45 14.36
CA ASP A 427 -13.84 19.02 14.04
C ASP A 427 -14.50 18.79 12.67
N ILE A 428 -13.91 17.91 11.87
CA ILE A 428 -14.53 17.40 10.65
C ILE A 428 -15.44 16.23 11.04
N PRO A 429 -16.75 16.29 10.75
CA PRO A 429 -17.69 15.25 11.16
C PRO A 429 -17.36 13.93 10.46
N LEU A 430 -17.71 12.81 11.09
CA LEU A 430 -17.57 11.49 10.48
C LEU A 430 -18.83 11.11 9.69
N PRO A 431 -18.71 10.51 8.49
CA PRO A 431 -19.85 9.97 7.79
C PRO A 431 -20.52 8.82 8.56
N PRO A 432 -21.81 8.51 8.32
CA PRO A 432 -22.53 7.47 9.06
C PRO A 432 -21.90 6.07 8.98
N ASN A 433 -21.24 5.75 7.87
CA ASN A 433 -20.53 4.50 7.62
C ASN A 433 -19.10 4.47 8.19
N VAL A 434 -18.69 5.48 8.97
CA VAL A 434 -17.36 5.56 9.59
C VAL A 434 -17.46 5.58 11.11
N ARG A 435 -16.57 4.84 11.77
CA ARG A 435 -16.32 4.92 13.21
C ARG A 435 -14.84 5.10 13.45
N ARG A 436 -14.52 5.92 14.45
CA ARG A 436 -13.16 6.30 14.81
C ARG A 436 -12.88 5.92 16.26
N TYR A 437 -11.80 5.17 16.49
CA TYR A 437 -11.39 4.74 17.83
C TYR A 437 -9.90 5.03 18.07
N TYR A 438 -9.63 5.74 19.16
CA TYR A 438 -8.31 6.18 19.55
C TYR A 438 -7.77 5.36 20.73
N PHE A 439 -6.50 4.97 20.66
CA PHE A 439 -5.77 4.32 21.74
C PHE A 439 -4.86 5.34 22.45
N PRO A 440 -5.26 5.87 23.61
CA PRO A 440 -4.49 6.90 24.30
C PRO A 440 -3.19 6.35 24.86
N GLY A 441 -2.11 7.14 24.76
CA GLY A 441 -0.80 6.85 25.31
C GLY A 441 -0.11 5.62 24.71
N VAL A 442 -0.43 5.17 23.50
CA VAL A 442 0.26 4.02 22.86
C VAL A 442 1.31 4.47 21.84
N THR A 443 2.37 3.68 21.68
CA THR A 443 3.36 3.80 20.59
C THR A 443 2.80 3.32 19.25
N HIS A 444 3.55 3.49 18.15
CA HIS A 444 3.17 2.95 16.84
C HIS A 444 3.00 1.43 16.93
N GLY A 445 1.76 0.95 16.79
CA GLY A 445 1.41 -0.48 16.93
C GLY A 445 1.13 -0.95 18.37
N GLY A 446 1.22 -0.07 19.36
CA GLY A 446 1.01 -0.40 20.77
C GLY A 446 2.17 -1.15 21.44
N GLY A 447 2.12 -1.17 22.77
CA GLY A 447 3.01 -1.96 23.60
C GLY A 447 2.58 -3.42 23.70
N ARG A 448 3.45 -4.24 24.31
CA ARG A 448 3.19 -5.69 24.48
C ARG A 448 2.24 -6.03 25.63
N GLY A 449 1.81 -5.03 26.41
CA GLY A 449 1.11 -5.24 27.67
C GLY A 449 2.04 -5.66 28.80
N GLY A 450 1.56 -5.50 30.04
CA GLY A 450 2.28 -5.83 31.26
C GLY A 450 3.33 -4.78 31.68
N PHE A 451 3.62 -4.70 32.97
CA PHE A 451 4.66 -3.82 33.51
C PHE A 451 5.74 -4.65 34.19
N SER A 452 7.00 -4.26 34.01
CA SER A 452 8.14 -4.80 34.77
C SER A 452 8.46 -3.87 35.92
N ALA A 453 8.66 -4.41 37.12
CA ALA A 453 9.17 -3.64 38.25
C ALA A 453 10.65 -3.25 38.08
N THR A 454 11.39 -3.99 37.24
CA THR A 454 12.73 -3.60 36.80
C THR A 454 12.62 -2.71 35.56
N PRO A 455 13.12 -1.46 35.58
CA PRO A 455 13.05 -0.57 34.43
C PRO A 455 13.70 -1.21 33.20
N PRO A 456 12.96 -1.39 32.09
CA PRO A 456 13.55 -1.93 30.88
C PRO A 456 14.57 -0.94 30.31
N ALA A 457 15.66 -1.45 29.74
CA ALA A 457 16.60 -0.60 29.01
C ALA A 457 15.92 0.00 27.76
N ALA A 458 16.38 1.17 27.36
CA ALA A 458 15.95 1.76 26.09
C ALA A 458 16.41 0.88 24.90
N PRO A 459 15.53 0.59 23.93
CA PRO A 459 15.88 -0.25 22.79
C PRO A 459 16.69 0.53 21.75
N GLY A 460 17.83 -0.03 21.32
CA GLY A 460 18.61 0.49 20.20
C GLY A 460 19.08 1.92 20.44
N ALA A 461 18.76 2.83 19.51
CA ALA A 461 19.10 4.25 19.56
C ALA A 461 18.04 5.12 20.28
N CYS A 462 17.04 4.50 20.95
CA CYS A 462 16.03 5.27 21.67
C CYS A 462 16.60 5.82 22.99
N GLU A 463 16.17 7.02 23.37
CA GLU A 463 16.50 7.61 24.67
C GLU A 463 15.70 6.99 25.82
N LEU A 464 14.44 6.61 25.55
CA LEU A 464 13.50 6.13 26.56
C LEU A 464 13.16 4.63 26.39
N PRO A 465 12.79 3.93 27.48
CA PRO A 465 12.29 2.56 27.42
C PRO A 465 11.01 2.39 26.59
N ALA A 466 10.78 1.18 26.10
CA ALA A 466 9.58 0.86 25.33
C ALA A 466 8.31 1.01 26.20
N ASN A 467 7.30 1.68 25.66
CA ASN A 467 6.00 1.84 26.31
C ASN A 467 5.23 0.50 26.32
N PRO A 468 4.78 0.00 27.48
CA PRO A 468 4.06 -1.26 27.56
C PRO A 468 2.59 -1.19 27.19
N ASN A 469 1.99 0.00 27.10
CA ASN A 469 0.55 0.19 26.95
C ASN A 469 -0.01 -0.45 25.65
N PRO A 470 -0.84 -1.50 25.74
CA PRO A 470 -1.25 -2.28 24.58
C PRO A 470 -2.47 -1.69 23.86
N SER A 471 -2.64 -2.02 22.57
CA SER A 471 -3.87 -1.77 21.79
C SER A 471 -4.55 -3.06 21.31
N SER A 472 -3.92 -4.22 21.53
CA SER A 472 -4.32 -5.50 20.93
C SER A 472 -5.71 -5.97 21.37
N ASP A 473 -6.05 -5.87 22.65
CA ASP A 473 -7.33 -6.39 23.15
C ASP A 473 -8.51 -5.54 22.68
N THR A 474 -8.34 -4.21 22.66
CA THR A 474 -9.32 -3.32 22.07
C THR A 474 -9.45 -3.57 20.57
N MET A 475 -8.34 -3.78 19.85
CA MET A 475 -8.38 -4.12 18.43
C MET A 475 -9.13 -5.43 18.14
N ARG A 476 -8.94 -6.45 18.99
CA ARG A 476 -9.65 -7.74 18.89
C ARG A 476 -11.16 -7.55 19.06
N ALA A 477 -11.59 -6.78 20.06
CA ALA A 477 -13.00 -6.45 20.25
C ALA A 477 -13.58 -5.65 19.08
N LEU A 478 -12.85 -4.65 18.59
CA LEU A 478 -13.25 -3.85 17.43
C LEU A 478 -13.33 -4.68 16.14
N THR A 479 -12.45 -5.66 15.94
CA THR A 479 -12.54 -6.57 14.80
C THR A 479 -13.87 -7.34 14.81
N VAL A 480 -14.30 -7.84 15.97
CA VAL A 480 -15.60 -8.51 16.11
C VAL A 480 -16.75 -7.54 15.83
N ALA A 481 -16.70 -6.33 16.39
CA ALA A 481 -17.73 -5.32 16.18
C ALA A 481 -17.82 -4.87 14.70
N LEU A 482 -16.70 -4.77 13.98
CA LEU A 482 -16.69 -4.48 12.55
C LEU A 482 -17.35 -5.61 11.76
N VAL A 483 -17.02 -6.87 12.06
CA VAL A 483 -17.66 -8.02 11.41
C VAL A 483 -19.17 -8.02 11.68
N ASP A 484 -19.60 -7.84 12.92
CA ASP A 484 -21.03 -7.80 13.27
C ASP A 484 -21.73 -6.61 12.60
N TRP A 485 -21.06 -5.47 12.46
CA TRP A 485 -21.60 -4.34 11.72
C TRP A 485 -21.77 -4.70 10.24
N VAL A 486 -20.77 -5.30 9.61
CA VAL A 486 -20.83 -5.71 8.19
C VAL A 486 -21.90 -6.78 7.96
N VAL A 487 -21.82 -7.89 8.70
CA VAL A 487 -22.58 -9.13 8.45
C VAL A 487 -24.02 -9.04 8.96
N LYS A 488 -24.22 -8.40 10.12
CA LYS A 488 -25.52 -8.41 10.84
C LYS A 488 -26.15 -7.02 10.92
N ASN A 489 -25.49 -6.00 10.39
CA ASN A 489 -25.90 -4.60 10.52
C ASN A 489 -26.07 -4.13 11.99
N VAL A 490 -25.35 -4.75 12.93
CA VAL A 490 -25.37 -4.35 14.34
C VAL A 490 -24.58 -3.06 14.49
N ALA A 491 -25.19 -2.02 15.05
CA ALA A 491 -24.53 -0.75 15.25
C ALA A 491 -23.32 -0.91 16.20
N PRO A 492 -22.12 -0.44 15.81
CA PRO A 492 -20.93 -0.53 16.64
C PRO A 492 -20.96 0.52 17.77
N PRO A 493 -20.11 0.38 18.80
CA PRO A 493 -19.98 1.40 19.85
C PRO A 493 -19.74 2.80 19.25
N PRO A 494 -20.24 3.88 19.88
CA PRO A 494 -19.97 5.24 19.42
C PRO A 494 -18.47 5.51 19.29
N SER A 495 -18.09 6.35 18.32
CA SER A 495 -16.68 6.74 18.13
C SER A 495 -16.12 7.41 19.38
N GLN A 496 -14.86 7.09 19.70
CA GLN A 496 -14.12 7.62 20.85
C GLN A 496 -12.76 8.10 20.36
N TYR A 497 -12.57 9.41 20.26
CA TYR A 497 -11.35 10.05 19.79
C TYR A 497 -11.27 11.50 20.28
N PRO A 498 -10.07 12.11 20.31
CA PRO A 498 -9.90 13.52 20.68
C PRO A 498 -10.65 14.45 19.73
N ARG A 499 -11.30 15.49 20.25
CA ARG A 499 -12.12 16.44 19.50
C ARG A 499 -11.95 17.84 20.05
N LEU A 500 -11.87 18.85 19.18
CA LEU A 500 -11.71 20.25 19.60
C LEU A 500 -12.87 20.73 20.47
N ASP A 501 -14.09 20.25 20.20
CA ASP A 501 -15.28 20.64 20.97
C ASP A 501 -15.33 20.06 22.40
N ARG A 502 -14.35 19.24 22.80
CA ARG A 502 -14.28 18.57 24.10
C ARG A 502 -13.01 18.89 24.90
N GLY A 503 -12.20 19.84 24.43
CA GLY A 503 -10.89 20.17 25.00
C GLY A 503 -9.84 19.11 24.69
#